data_AF-A0A524J1A7-F1
#
_entry.id   AF-A0A524J1A7-F1
#
_cell.length_a   1.000
_cell.length_b   1.000
_cell.length_c   1.000
_cell.angle_alpha   90.00
_cell.angle_beta   90.00
_cell.angle_gamma   90.00
#
_symmetry.space_group_name_H-M   'P 1'
#
loop_
_entity.id
_entity.type
_entity.pdbx_description
1 polymer ?
#
loop_
_entity_poly.entity_id
_entity_poly.type
_entity_poly.pdbx_seq_one_letter_code
_entity_poly.pdbx_strand_id
1 'polypeptide(L)'
;MRPLPDGTLRCPGCGTLVVMGIALRRAGAILLLGIVLGVPVGGVAMASAIGLSVAGAAPAVAVEALPAPGLTAGVLPASASPAIPPVAIPVGAPAAAVAALSGTAVVNGRIAVDTATLNAALARDGVTTTEMARALRSLAADAALGIDLVGRLGPWTDAAAVKTDLEAFYRQMADTARQGLRASLADSISYRAAGDKMVAALAGLADVDAASRSLAASVELELPPVAIP
;
A
#
# COMPACT_ATOMS: atom_id res chain seq x y z
N MET A 1 20.25 14.86 32.78
CA MET A 1 20.28 13.55 32.08
C MET A 1 21.63 13.42 31.41
N ARG A 2 22.29 12.25 31.49
CA ARG A 2 23.63 12.05 30.93
C ARG A 2 23.48 11.22 29.64
N PRO A 3 24.01 11.64 28.48
CA PRO A 3 23.91 10.86 27.26
C PRO A 3 24.67 9.53 27.43
N LEU A 4 24.12 8.46 26.87
CA LEU A 4 24.77 7.15 26.80
C LEU A 4 25.84 7.17 25.70
N PRO A 5 26.97 6.47 25.87
CA PRO A 5 27.99 6.37 24.83
C PRO A 5 27.48 5.55 23.64
N ASP A 6 27.84 5.97 22.42
CA ASP A 6 27.50 5.27 21.19
C ASP A 6 28.01 3.82 21.19
N GLY A 7 27.18 2.89 20.71
CA GLY A 7 27.52 1.46 20.56
C GLY A 7 26.88 0.49 21.56
N THR A 8 26.16 0.96 22.59
CA THR A 8 25.46 0.05 23.52
C THR A 8 24.15 -0.50 22.93
N LEU A 9 24.22 -1.69 22.32
CA LEU A 9 23.08 -2.38 21.69
C LEU A 9 22.00 -2.88 22.66
N ARG A 10 22.25 -2.93 23.98
CA ARG A 10 21.27 -3.39 24.98
C ARG A 10 21.16 -2.43 26.15
N CYS A 11 19.92 -2.22 26.62
CA CYS A 11 19.64 -1.34 27.75
C CYS A 11 20.19 -1.91 29.08
N PRO A 12 21.07 -1.20 29.81
CA PRO A 12 21.59 -1.62 31.11
C PRO A 12 20.51 -1.45 32.19
N GLY A 13 19.69 -2.50 32.36
CA GLY A 13 18.62 -2.56 33.34
C GLY A 13 17.47 -3.50 32.94
N CYS A 14 17.23 -3.68 31.64
CA CYS A 14 16.19 -4.59 31.14
C CYS A 14 16.61 -5.50 29.97
N GLY A 15 17.85 -5.39 29.48
CA GLY A 15 18.43 -6.31 28.49
C GLY A 15 17.84 -6.23 27.08
N THR A 16 16.86 -5.36 26.83
CA THR A 16 16.22 -5.19 25.52
C THR A 16 17.18 -4.58 24.51
N LEU A 17 17.18 -5.14 23.29
CA LEU A 17 17.90 -4.60 22.14
C LEU A 17 17.28 -3.28 21.69
N VAL A 18 18.10 -2.26 21.48
CA VAL A 18 17.66 -0.93 21.02
C VAL A 18 18.16 -0.73 19.59
N VAL A 19 17.23 -0.53 18.66
CA VAL A 19 17.51 -0.17 17.26
C VAL A 19 16.75 1.12 16.98
N MET A 20 17.44 2.16 16.50
CA MET A 20 16.85 3.47 16.15
C MET A 20 15.99 4.11 17.27
N GLY A 21 16.35 3.90 18.54
CA GLY A 21 15.81 4.67 19.67
C GLY A 21 14.37 4.38 20.10
N ILE A 22 13.70 3.35 19.54
CA ILE A 22 12.30 3.00 19.88
C ILE A 22 12.22 1.56 20.39
N ALA A 23 11.55 1.35 21.52
CA ALA A 23 11.43 0.03 22.13
C ALA A 23 10.33 -0.83 21.48
N LEU A 24 10.71 -1.86 20.72
CA LEU A 24 9.80 -2.90 20.22
C LEU A 24 9.26 -3.75 21.40
N ARG A 25 8.11 -3.36 21.97
CA ARG A 25 7.45 -4.15 23.04
C ARG A 25 5.92 -4.30 22.91
N ARG A 26 5.32 -3.96 21.76
CA ARG A 26 3.86 -4.08 21.52
C ARG A 26 3.51 -4.50 20.09
N ALA A 27 3.98 -5.67 19.65
CA ALA A 27 3.63 -6.27 18.35
C ALA A 27 3.08 -7.71 18.45
N GLY A 28 2.55 -8.12 19.61
CA GLY A 28 2.21 -9.54 19.88
C GLY A 28 0.85 -9.81 20.52
N ALA A 29 -0.14 -8.90 20.39
CA ALA A 29 -1.39 -8.97 21.18
C ALA A 29 -2.69 -8.74 20.38
N ILE A 30 -2.70 -8.93 19.05
CA ILE A 30 -3.93 -8.87 18.22
C ILE A 30 -3.94 -10.04 17.23
N LEU A 31 -4.06 -11.28 17.75
CA LEU A 31 -4.12 -12.49 16.92
C LEU A 31 -5.01 -13.61 17.53
N LEU A 32 -5.89 -13.28 18.49
CA LEU A 32 -6.66 -14.28 19.26
C LEU A 32 -8.13 -13.90 19.53
N LEU A 33 -8.75 -13.03 18.72
CA LEU A 33 -10.20 -12.79 18.81
C LEU A 33 -10.78 -12.41 17.44
N GLY A 34 -11.54 -13.32 16.80
CA GLY A 34 -12.14 -13.03 15.49
C GLY A 34 -12.66 -14.20 14.64
N ILE A 35 -12.49 -15.47 15.04
CA ILE A 35 -13.08 -16.62 14.33
C ILE A 35 -14.39 -17.02 15.01
N VAL A 36 -15.50 -16.30 14.72
CA VAL A 36 -16.88 -16.78 14.93
C VAL A 36 -17.80 -16.11 13.90
N LEU A 37 -18.20 -16.87 12.87
CA LEU A 37 -19.32 -16.72 11.89
C LEU A 37 -18.90 -16.96 10.43
N GLY A 38 -19.01 -18.22 9.98
CA GLY A 38 -19.38 -18.51 8.58
C GLY A 38 -20.91 -18.54 8.43
N VAL A 39 -21.54 -18.99 7.33
CA VAL A 39 -21.08 -19.80 6.18
C VAL A 39 -21.88 -19.35 4.89
N PRO A 40 -22.12 -20.11 3.80
CA PRO A 40 -21.61 -19.75 2.46
C PRO A 40 -22.65 -19.44 1.36
N VAL A 41 -22.18 -18.92 0.21
CA VAL A 41 -22.72 -19.22 -1.13
C VAL A 41 -21.53 -19.45 -2.08
N GLY A 42 -21.53 -20.54 -2.85
CA GLY A 42 -20.44 -20.90 -3.78
C GLY A 42 -20.77 -20.62 -5.26
N GLY A 43 -19.83 -20.76 -6.21
CA GLY A 43 -18.40 -21.12 -6.02
C GLY A 43 -17.70 -21.59 -7.31
N VAL A 44 -16.76 -22.54 -7.13
CA VAL A 44 -16.04 -23.39 -8.12
C VAL A 44 -14.77 -22.81 -8.81
N ALA A 45 -13.63 -23.43 -8.43
CA ALA A 45 -12.31 -23.51 -9.12
C ALA A 45 -11.49 -22.22 -9.36
N MET A 46 -10.15 -22.23 -9.30
CA MET A 46 -9.17 -23.33 -9.17
C MET A 46 -8.28 -23.22 -7.92
N ALA A 47 -7.59 -24.31 -7.59
CA ALA A 47 -6.59 -24.35 -6.52
C ALA A 47 -5.19 -23.91 -7.02
N SER A 48 -4.49 -23.14 -6.20
CA SER A 48 -3.02 -23.05 -6.22
C SER A 48 -2.51 -22.99 -4.77
N ALA A 49 -1.62 -23.91 -4.42
CA ALA A 49 -1.17 -24.10 -3.05
C ALA A 49 -0.11 -23.05 -2.65
N ILE A 50 -0.27 -22.44 -1.48
CA ILE A 50 0.79 -21.72 -0.78
C ILE A 50 0.95 -22.36 0.60
N GLY A 51 2.06 -23.08 0.79
CA GLY A 51 2.38 -23.75 2.05
C GLY A 51 2.80 -22.74 3.13
N LEU A 52 1.95 -22.55 4.14
CA LEU A 52 2.26 -21.79 5.34
C LEU A 52 2.87 -22.72 6.40
N SER A 53 4.19 -22.84 6.41
CA SER A 53 4.94 -23.55 7.45
C SER A 53 4.99 -22.74 8.75
N VAL A 54 3.92 -22.80 9.55
CA VAL A 54 3.90 -22.27 10.92
C VAL A 54 4.52 -23.31 11.86
N ALA A 55 5.81 -23.18 12.14
CA ALA A 55 6.51 -23.97 13.15
C ALA A 55 6.66 -23.16 14.45
N GLY A 56 5.72 -23.33 15.38
CA GLY A 56 5.83 -22.81 16.74
C GLY A 56 6.08 -23.95 17.73
N ALA A 57 7.26 -24.01 18.35
CA ALA A 57 7.51 -24.68 19.62
C ALA A 57 8.89 -24.29 20.22
N ALA A 58 8.86 -23.73 21.42
CA ALA A 58 9.93 -23.76 22.43
C ALA A 58 9.30 -24.38 23.71
N PRO A 59 10.03 -24.89 24.73
CA PRO A 59 11.44 -24.65 25.10
C PRO A 59 12.29 -25.96 24.99
N ALA A 60 13.44 -26.21 25.63
CA ALA A 60 14.05 -25.60 26.81
C ALA A 60 15.60 -25.74 26.96
N VAL A 61 16.05 -25.38 28.16
CA VAL A 61 17.41 -25.26 28.73
C VAL A 61 18.37 -26.44 28.52
N ALA A 62 19.63 -26.11 28.21
CA ALA A 62 20.80 -26.64 28.90
C ALA A 62 21.89 -25.54 28.96
N VAL A 63 22.57 -25.40 30.11
CA VAL A 63 23.69 -24.46 30.29
C VAL A 63 24.95 -25.28 30.48
N GLU A 64 25.95 -25.07 29.64
CA GLU A 64 27.33 -25.55 29.87
C GLU A 64 28.31 -24.46 29.44
N ALA A 65 29.44 -24.34 30.15
CA ALA A 65 30.24 -23.12 30.16
C ALA A 65 31.72 -23.36 29.83
N LEU A 66 32.20 -22.65 28.79
CA LEU A 66 33.61 -22.30 28.51
C LEU A 66 34.57 -23.48 28.18
N PRO A 67 35.62 -23.29 27.34
CA PRO A 67 36.43 -22.07 27.24
C PRO A 67 36.63 -21.47 25.83
N ALA A 68 37.02 -20.19 25.81
CA ALA A 68 37.75 -19.56 24.70
C ALA A 68 39.25 -19.96 24.80
N PRO A 69 40.07 -19.99 23.72
CA PRO A 69 40.10 -18.99 22.64
C PRO A 69 40.31 -19.51 21.21
N GLY A 70 40.08 -18.63 20.22
CA GLY A 70 40.45 -18.90 18.82
C GLY A 70 39.97 -17.79 17.88
N LEU A 71 40.88 -16.91 17.45
CA LEU A 71 40.60 -15.90 16.42
C LEU A 71 40.52 -16.58 15.05
N THR A 72 39.32 -16.87 14.57
CA THR A 72 39.06 -17.09 13.15
C THR A 72 38.12 -16.01 12.65
N ALA A 73 38.57 -15.26 11.64
CA ALA A 73 37.73 -14.30 10.93
C ALA A 73 36.69 -15.09 10.13
N GLY A 74 35.53 -15.32 10.74
CA GLY A 74 34.38 -15.90 10.07
C GLY A 74 33.95 -15.00 8.92
N VAL A 75 34.30 -15.40 7.70
CA VAL A 75 33.75 -14.82 6.48
C VAL A 75 32.24 -15.04 6.56
N LEU A 76 31.50 -13.99 6.88
CA LEU A 76 30.04 -14.01 6.77
C LEU A 76 29.71 -14.39 5.32
N PRO A 77 28.85 -15.40 5.08
CA PRO A 77 28.42 -15.68 3.72
C PRO A 77 27.78 -14.40 3.19
N ALA A 78 28.31 -13.91 2.06
CA ALA A 78 27.75 -12.74 1.41
C ALA A 78 26.29 -13.05 1.09
N SER A 79 25.36 -12.40 1.78
CA SER A 79 23.95 -12.46 1.44
C SER A 79 23.81 -11.91 0.03
N ALA A 80 23.70 -12.81 -0.94
CA ALA A 80 23.45 -12.45 -2.32
C ALA A 80 22.11 -11.71 -2.36
N SER A 81 22.17 -10.37 -2.43
CA SER A 81 21.00 -9.59 -2.80
C SER A 81 20.44 -10.21 -4.07
N PRO A 82 19.12 -10.46 -4.14
CA PRO A 82 18.49 -10.87 -5.40
C PRO A 82 18.92 -9.87 -6.46
N ALA A 83 19.60 -10.35 -7.49
CA ALA A 83 19.98 -9.52 -8.62
C ALA A 83 18.68 -9.15 -9.36
N ILE A 84 18.09 -8.02 -8.98
CA ILE A 84 16.95 -7.46 -9.70
C ILE A 84 17.48 -7.22 -11.12
N PRO A 85 16.93 -7.91 -12.15
CA PRO A 85 17.39 -7.70 -13.51
C PRO A 85 17.19 -6.23 -13.87
N PRO A 86 18.13 -5.61 -14.59
CA PRO A 86 17.97 -4.22 -15.01
C PRO A 86 16.70 -4.13 -15.87
N VAL A 87 15.69 -3.41 -15.36
CA VAL A 87 14.52 -3.04 -16.16
C VAL A 87 15.06 -2.25 -17.34
N ALA A 88 14.81 -2.73 -18.56
CA ALA A 88 15.16 -2.00 -19.77
C ALA A 88 14.42 -0.67 -19.73
N ILE A 89 15.15 0.44 -19.60
CA ILE A 89 14.55 1.77 -19.66
C ILE A 89 14.22 2.01 -21.14
N PRO A 90 12.94 2.26 -21.49
CA PRO A 90 12.58 2.50 -22.87
C PRO A 90 13.31 3.72 -23.45
N VAL A 91 13.73 3.60 -24.70
CA VAL A 91 14.41 4.70 -25.41
C VAL A 91 13.42 5.86 -25.59
N GLY A 92 13.75 7.02 -25.01
CA GLY A 92 12.93 8.24 -25.06
C GLY A 92 12.16 8.56 -23.77
N ALA A 93 11.98 7.61 -22.85
CA ALA A 93 11.24 7.84 -21.61
C ALA A 93 12.18 8.06 -20.39
N PRO A 94 12.06 9.16 -19.63
CA PRO A 94 12.82 9.35 -18.39
C PRO A 94 12.51 8.25 -17.36
N ALA A 95 13.52 7.60 -16.80
CA ALA A 95 13.36 6.46 -15.89
C ALA A 95 12.44 6.74 -14.68
N ALA A 96 12.50 7.96 -14.13
CA ALA A 96 11.63 8.38 -13.03
C ALA A 96 10.16 8.54 -13.45
N ALA A 97 9.90 8.91 -14.70
CA ALA A 97 8.54 9.02 -15.26
C ALA A 97 7.97 7.64 -15.61
N VAL A 98 8.81 6.73 -16.14
CA VAL A 98 8.46 5.31 -16.34
C VAL A 98 8.04 4.66 -15.01
N ALA A 99 8.88 4.79 -13.97
CA ALA A 99 8.56 4.27 -12.65
C ALA A 99 7.30 4.90 -12.04
N ALA A 100 7.06 6.19 -12.31
CA ALA A 100 5.85 6.87 -11.87
C ALA A 100 4.58 6.37 -12.59
N LEU A 101 4.65 6.11 -13.91
CA LEU A 101 3.54 5.58 -14.70
C LEU A 101 3.16 4.14 -14.28
N SER A 102 4.16 3.30 -13.98
CA SER A 102 3.92 2.00 -13.34
C SER A 102 3.31 2.15 -11.94
N GLY A 103 3.74 3.17 -11.18
CA GLY A 103 3.15 3.52 -9.88
C GLY A 103 1.69 3.95 -9.98
N THR A 104 1.32 4.78 -10.95
CA THR A 104 -0.08 5.21 -11.14
C THR A 104 -1.00 4.06 -11.50
N ALA A 105 -0.52 3.07 -12.27
CA ALA A 105 -1.30 1.84 -12.53
C ALA A 105 -1.60 1.05 -11.24
N VAL A 106 -0.63 0.94 -10.31
CA VAL A 106 -0.85 0.30 -9.01
C VAL A 106 -1.84 1.10 -8.14
N VAL A 107 -1.76 2.43 -8.18
CA VAL A 107 -2.72 3.32 -7.49
C VAL A 107 -4.13 3.18 -8.08
N ASN A 108 -4.27 3.16 -9.41
CA ASN A 108 -5.54 2.92 -10.10
C ASN A 108 -6.14 1.55 -9.74
N GLY A 109 -5.31 0.51 -9.65
CA GLY A 109 -5.71 -0.82 -9.16
C GLY A 109 -6.32 -0.79 -7.76
N ARG A 110 -5.69 -0.07 -6.84
CA ARG A 110 -6.22 0.10 -5.47
C ARG A 110 -7.50 0.94 -5.44
N ILE A 111 -7.55 2.02 -6.22
CA ILE A 111 -8.74 2.86 -6.36
C ILE A 111 -9.92 2.06 -6.92
N ALA A 112 -9.72 1.17 -7.91
CA ALA A 112 -10.80 0.32 -8.44
C ALA A 112 -11.40 -0.61 -7.35
N VAL A 113 -10.55 -1.22 -6.52
CA VAL A 113 -10.98 -2.06 -5.38
C VAL A 113 -11.71 -1.25 -4.31
N ASP A 114 -11.20 -0.06 -3.97
CA ASP A 114 -11.87 0.86 -3.03
C ASP A 114 -13.20 1.39 -3.61
N THR A 115 -13.30 1.56 -4.94
CA THR A 115 -14.53 1.95 -5.64
C THR A 115 -15.61 0.87 -5.53
N ALA A 116 -15.26 -0.40 -5.79
CA ALA A 116 -16.17 -1.53 -5.61
C ALA A 116 -16.63 -1.66 -4.15
N THR A 117 -15.71 -1.43 -3.19
CA THR A 117 -16.01 -1.43 -1.75
C THR A 117 -16.94 -0.28 -1.36
N LEU A 118 -16.74 0.91 -1.92
CA LEU A 118 -17.59 2.09 -1.72
C LEU A 118 -19.01 1.85 -2.27
N ASN A 119 -19.14 1.32 -3.49
CA ASN A 119 -20.42 0.95 -4.09
C ASN A 119 -21.18 -0.07 -3.23
N ALA A 120 -20.51 -1.13 -2.78
CA ALA A 120 -21.08 -2.13 -1.88
C ALA A 120 -21.44 -1.57 -0.48
N ALA A 121 -20.82 -0.47 -0.05
CA ALA A 121 -21.19 0.25 1.16
C ALA A 121 -22.42 1.13 0.95
N LEU A 122 -22.50 1.89 -0.15
CA LEU A 122 -23.64 2.76 -0.46
C LEU A 122 -24.94 1.96 -0.68
N ALA A 123 -24.84 0.76 -1.27
CA ALA A 123 -25.95 -0.17 -1.46
C ALA A 123 -26.53 -0.77 -0.17
N ARG A 124 -25.91 -0.57 1.00
CA ARG A 124 -26.44 -1.03 2.30
C ARG A 124 -27.24 0.06 3.00
N ASP A 125 -28.44 -0.29 3.48
CA ASP A 125 -29.30 0.61 4.27
C ASP A 125 -28.66 1.07 5.58
N GLY A 126 -27.79 0.25 6.18
CA GLY A 126 -27.15 0.49 7.47
C GLY A 126 -25.72 1.04 7.42
N VAL A 127 -25.27 1.63 6.31
CA VAL A 127 -23.90 2.16 6.20
C VAL A 127 -23.66 3.31 7.19
N THR A 128 -22.57 3.24 7.96
CA THR A 128 -22.30 4.23 9.01
C THR A 128 -21.48 5.42 8.48
N THR A 129 -21.65 6.60 9.09
CA THR A 129 -20.82 7.78 8.78
C THR A 129 -19.33 7.52 9.03
N THR A 130 -18.99 6.75 10.06
CA THR A 130 -17.60 6.32 10.34
C THR A 130 -17.02 5.44 9.22
N GLU A 131 -17.81 4.51 8.69
CA GLU A 131 -17.43 3.65 7.57
C GLU A 131 -17.23 4.47 6.29
N MET A 132 -18.18 5.35 5.97
CA MET A 132 -18.08 6.23 4.80
C MET A 132 -16.92 7.22 4.91
N ALA A 133 -16.70 7.79 6.09
CA ALA A 133 -15.54 8.64 6.36
C ALA A 133 -14.20 7.87 6.34
N ARG A 134 -14.19 6.55 6.52
CA ARG A 134 -12.99 5.72 6.30
C ARG A 134 -12.73 5.54 4.81
N ALA A 135 -13.75 5.17 4.03
CA ALA A 135 -13.63 5.03 2.57
C ALA A 135 -13.14 6.33 1.90
N LEU A 136 -13.77 7.48 2.22
CA LEU A 136 -13.35 8.78 1.69
C LEU A 136 -11.92 9.18 2.09
N ARG A 137 -11.42 8.77 3.27
CA ARG A 137 -10.03 9.00 3.67
C ARG A 137 -9.04 8.09 2.95
N SER A 138 -9.42 6.84 2.65
CA SER A 138 -8.61 5.91 1.85
C SER A 138 -8.40 6.46 0.43
N LEU A 139 -9.51 6.79 -0.24
CA LEU A 139 -9.51 7.38 -1.59
C LEU A 139 -8.79 8.73 -1.64
N ALA A 140 -8.87 9.56 -0.59
CA ALA A 140 -8.10 10.80 -0.50
C ALA A 140 -6.58 10.58 -0.37
N ALA A 141 -6.16 9.52 0.33
CA ALA A 141 -4.75 9.18 0.46
C ALA A 141 -4.18 8.64 -0.87
N ASP A 142 -4.95 7.82 -1.58
CA ASP A 142 -4.56 7.30 -2.89
C ASP A 142 -4.56 8.38 -3.98
N ALA A 143 -5.52 9.31 -3.95
CA ALA A 143 -5.48 10.51 -4.79
C ALA A 143 -4.25 11.39 -4.51
N ALA A 144 -3.86 11.56 -3.24
CA ALA A 144 -2.65 12.32 -2.89
C ALA A 144 -1.37 11.64 -3.38
N LEU A 145 -1.29 10.31 -3.30
CA LEU A 145 -0.19 9.53 -3.87
C LEU A 145 -0.16 9.62 -5.39
N GLY A 146 -1.33 9.53 -6.05
CA GLY A 146 -1.48 9.74 -7.49
C GLY A 146 -0.94 11.10 -7.94
N ILE A 147 -1.27 12.18 -7.23
CA ILE A 147 -0.77 13.54 -7.53
C ILE A 147 0.76 13.62 -7.47
N ASP A 148 1.42 13.00 -6.48
CA ASP A 148 2.89 12.97 -6.39
C ASP A 148 3.51 12.22 -7.57
N LEU A 149 2.96 11.06 -7.94
CA LEU A 149 3.42 10.26 -9.07
C LEU A 149 3.25 11.02 -10.39
N VAL A 150 2.10 11.65 -10.62
CA VAL A 150 1.82 12.45 -11.82
C VAL A 150 2.76 13.66 -11.93
N GLY A 151 3.17 14.25 -10.81
CA GLY A 151 4.21 15.28 -10.79
C GLY A 151 5.54 14.82 -11.39
N ARG A 152 5.91 13.54 -11.20
CA ARG A 152 7.14 12.93 -11.71
C ARG A 152 7.10 12.62 -13.21
N LEU A 153 5.94 12.68 -13.85
CA LEU A 153 5.80 12.60 -15.32
C LEU A 153 6.26 13.88 -16.02
N GLY A 154 6.41 15.00 -15.32
CA GLY A 154 6.75 16.32 -15.90
C GLY A 154 7.93 16.37 -16.88
N PRO A 155 9.04 15.63 -16.68
CA PRO A 155 10.16 15.60 -17.63
C PRO A 155 9.89 14.82 -18.94
N TRP A 156 8.80 14.06 -19.03
CA TRP A 156 8.45 13.28 -20.22
C TRP A 156 7.43 14.06 -21.07
N THR A 157 7.90 14.67 -22.15
CA THR A 157 7.08 15.56 -23.01
C THR A 157 5.85 14.86 -23.58
N ASP A 158 6.00 13.62 -24.01
CA ASP A 158 4.94 12.87 -24.69
C ASP A 158 3.84 12.44 -23.72
N ALA A 159 4.16 12.40 -22.42
CA ALA A 159 3.21 12.16 -21.34
C ALA A 159 2.34 13.39 -20.98
N ALA A 160 2.53 14.56 -21.61
CA ALA A 160 1.89 15.81 -21.18
C ALA A 160 0.34 15.76 -21.15
N ALA A 161 -0.29 15.07 -22.10
CA ALA A 161 -1.75 14.88 -22.10
C ALA A 161 -2.19 13.97 -20.94
N VAL A 162 -1.66 12.74 -20.88
CA VAL A 162 -1.94 11.76 -19.82
C VAL A 162 -1.67 12.32 -18.42
N LYS A 163 -0.59 13.09 -18.26
CA LYS A 163 -0.28 13.81 -17.02
C LYS A 163 -1.40 14.78 -16.65
N THR A 164 -1.90 15.56 -17.60
CA THR A 164 -2.98 16.54 -17.37
C THR A 164 -4.27 15.84 -16.93
N ASP A 165 -4.63 14.74 -17.60
CA ASP A 165 -5.86 14.01 -17.32
C ASP A 165 -5.81 13.29 -15.97
N LEU A 166 -4.70 12.63 -15.63
CA LEU A 166 -4.47 12.03 -14.30
C LEU A 166 -4.44 13.11 -13.20
N GLU A 167 -3.82 14.27 -13.45
CA GLU A 167 -3.75 15.38 -12.49
C GLU A 167 -5.15 15.95 -12.21
N ALA A 168 -6.01 16.05 -13.23
CA ALA A 168 -7.40 16.45 -13.08
C ALA A 168 -8.22 15.40 -12.30
N PHE A 169 -8.11 14.12 -12.67
CA PHE A 169 -8.80 13.00 -12.03
C PHE A 169 -8.48 12.90 -10.52
N TYR A 170 -7.21 12.82 -10.15
CA TYR A 170 -6.84 12.71 -8.73
C TYR A 170 -7.18 13.98 -7.94
N ARG A 171 -7.15 15.18 -8.55
CA ARG A 171 -7.64 16.41 -7.89
C ARG A 171 -9.15 16.37 -7.65
N GLN A 172 -9.94 15.94 -8.62
CA GLN A 172 -11.39 15.80 -8.48
C GLN A 172 -11.75 14.83 -7.35
N MET A 173 -11.06 13.69 -7.24
CA MET A 173 -11.18 12.77 -6.10
C MET A 173 -10.83 13.47 -4.77
N ALA A 174 -9.64 14.08 -4.69
CA ALA A 174 -9.16 14.71 -3.46
C ALA A 174 -10.11 15.82 -2.96
N ASP A 175 -10.63 16.66 -3.87
CA ASP A 175 -11.55 17.74 -3.51
C ASP A 175 -12.95 17.23 -3.18
N THR A 176 -13.42 16.16 -3.82
CA THR A 176 -14.68 15.48 -3.44
C THR A 176 -14.57 14.90 -2.03
N ALA A 177 -13.48 14.21 -1.71
CA ALA A 177 -13.24 13.70 -0.36
C ALA A 177 -13.15 14.81 0.68
N ARG A 178 -12.42 15.90 0.40
CA ARG A 178 -12.31 17.07 1.29
C ARG A 178 -13.67 17.73 1.55
N GLN A 179 -14.53 17.82 0.53
CA GLN A 179 -15.88 18.36 0.68
C GLN A 179 -16.75 17.45 1.55
N GLY A 180 -16.75 16.14 1.29
CA GLY A 180 -17.50 15.16 2.08
C GLY A 180 -17.06 15.08 3.55
N LEU A 181 -15.75 15.07 3.81
CA LEU A 181 -15.17 14.97 5.15
C LEU A 181 -15.34 16.23 6.01
N ARG A 182 -15.91 17.32 5.47
CA ARG A 182 -16.34 18.51 6.24
C ARG A 182 -17.73 18.36 6.86
N ALA A 183 -18.51 17.35 6.46
CA ALA A 183 -19.83 17.09 7.04
C ALA A 183 -19.72 16.62 8.50
N SER A 184 -20.76 16.89 9.29
CA SER A 184 -20.87 16.36 10.66
C SER A 184 -20.95 14.83 10.64
N LEU A 185 -20.24 14.15 11.56
CA LEU A 185 -20.33 12.70 11.70
C LEU A 185 -21.72 12.21 12.16
N ALA A 186 -22.61 13.11 12.59
CA ALA A 186 -24.01 12.81 12.87
C ALA A 186 -24.93 12.90 11.62
N ASP A 187 -24.44 13.46 10.51
CA ASP A 187 -25.20 13.65 9.28
C ASP A 187 -24.93 12.53 8.26
N SER A 188 -25.71 11.46 8.35
CA SER A 188 -25.63 10.32 7.43
C SER A 188 -26.02 10.66 5.99
N ILE A 189 -26.90 11.64 5.79
CA ILE A 189 -27.38 12.05 4.46
C ILE A 189 -26.24 12.73 3.69
N SER A 190 -25.56 13.69 4.32
CA SER A 190 -24.38 14.34 3.71
C SER A 190 -23.25 13.36 3.42
N TYR A 191 -23.03 12.35 4.29
CA TYR A 191 -22.02 11.31 4.03
C TYR A 191 -22.38 10.37 2.88
N ARG A 192 -23.64 9.96 2.74
CA ARG A 192 -24.09 9.15 1.58
C ARG A 192 -23.95 9.96 0.28
N ALA A 193 -24.44 11.20 0.27
CA ALA A 193 -24.31 12.10 -0.89
C ALA A 193 -22.85 12.43 -1.26
N ALA A 194 -21.93 12.43 -0.29
CA ALA A 194 -20.49 12.54 -0.56
C ALA A 194 -19.90 11.26 -1.18
N GLY A 195 -20.37 10.08 -0.76
CA GLY A 195 -20.05 8.81 -1.38
C GLY A 195 -20.55 8.73 -2.82
N ASP A 196 -21.80 9.10 -3.09
CA ASP A 196 -22.38 9.12 -4.44
C ASP A 196 -21.58 10.05 -5.38
N LYS A 197 -21.19 11.24 -4.91
CA LYS A 197 -20.31 12.17 -5.65
C LYS A 197 -18.91 11.58 -5.90
N MET A 198 -18.38 10.83 -4.94
CA MET A 198 -17.09 10.15 -5.10
C MET A 198 -17.18 9.06 -6.17
N VAL A 199 -18.23 8.24 -6.16
CA VAL A 199 -18.49 7.25 -7.22
C VAL A 199 -18.60 7.92 -8.60
N ALA A 200 -19.29 9.06 -8.69
CA ALA A 200 -19.37 9.83 -9.93
C ALA A 200 -18.01 10.38 -10.41
N ALA A 201 -17.13 10.81 -9.48
CA ALA A 201 -15.77 11.21 -9.81
C ALA A 201 -14.88 10.03 -10.26
N LEU A 202 -15.15 8.84 -9.72
CA LEU A 202 -14.42 7.60 -10.03
C LEU A 202 -14.80 7.00 -11.39
N ALA A 203 -15.91 7.42 -12.01
CA ALA A 203 -16.32 6.95 -13.33
C ALA A 203 -15.27 7.19 -14.43
N GLY A 204 -14.44 8.23 -14.30
CA GLY A 204 -13.34 8.52 -15.24
C GLY A 204 -12.11 7.62 -15.11
N LEU A 205 -12.08 6.68 -14.15
CA LEU A 205 -10.92 5.80 -13.89
C LEU A 205 -10.55 4.94 -15.11
N ALA A 206 -11.55 4.46 -15.85
CA ALA A 206 -11.35 3.65 -17.06
C ALA A 206 -10.61 4.41 -18.15
N ASP A 207 -11.01 5.65 -18.41
CA ASP A 207 -10.43 6.48 -19.48
C ASP A 207 -8.98 6.86 -19.15
N VAL A 208 -8.68 7.26 -17.91
CA VAL A 208 -7.31 7.62 -17.51
C VAL A 208 -6.37 6.41 -17.42
N ASP A 209 -6.86 5.22 -17.06
CA ASP A 209 -6.06 3.98 -17.09
C ASP A 209 -5.79 3.55 -18.53
N ALA A 210 -6.79 3.62 -19.42
CA ALA A 210 -6.63 3.33 -20.85
C ALA A 210 -5.63 4.29 -21.52
N ALA A 211 -5.72 5.60 -21.23
CA ALA A 211 -4.76 6.60 -21.71
C ALA A 211 -3.33 6.31 -21.18
N SER A 212 -3.20 5.94 -19.90
CA SER A 212 -1.92 5.55 -19.29
C SER A 212 -1.32 4.30 -19.94
N ARG A 213 -2.14 3.29 -20.27
CA ARG A 213 -1.71 2.08 -21.00
C ARG A 213 -1.31 2.38 -22.44
N SER A 214 -2.00 3.28 -23.13
CA SER A 214 -1.65 3.70 -24.48
C SER A 214 -0.27 4.37 -24.52
N LEU A 215 0.02 5.26 -23.56
CA LEU A 215 1.34 5.88 -23.39
C LEU A 215 2.43 4.84 -23.03
N ALA A 216 2.12 3.89 -22.16
CA ALA A 216 3.08 2.83 -21.80
C ALA A 216 3.40 1.94 -23.02
N ALA A 217 2.38 1.59 -23.81
CA ALA A 217 2.55 0.80 -25.03
C ALA A 217 3.40 1.52 -26.09
N SER A 218 3.36 2.85 -26.19
CA SER A 218 4.21 3.61 -27.13
C SER A 218 5.71 3.54 -26.80
N VAL A 219 6.07 3.02 -25.62
CA VAL A 219 7.44 2.80 -25.17
C VAL A 219 7.68 1.36 -24.70
N GLU A 220 6.88 0.40 -25.18
CA GLU A 220 7.00 -1.04 -24.87
C GLU A 220 6.97 -1.38 -23.36
N LEU A 221 6.38 -0.50 -22.55
CA LEU A 221 6.24 -0.69 -21.10
C LEU A 221 4.95 -1.45 -20.80
N GLU A 222 5.07 -2.62 -20.17
CA GLU A 222 3.92 -3.35 -19.64
C GLU A 222 3.51 -2.79 -18.27
N LEU A 223 2.27 -2.33 -18.15
CA LEU A 223 1.70 -1.85 -16.89
C LEU A 223 0.95 -2.97 -16.15
N PRO A 224 1.03 -3.02 -14.79
CA PRO A 224 0.22 -3.93 -13.99
C PRO A 224 -1.27 -3.90 -14.38
N PRO A 225 -1.95 -5.06 -14.38
CA PRO A 225 -3.38 -5.12 -14.70
C PRO A 225 -4.21 -4.41 -13.63
N VAL A 226 -5.21 -3.66 -14.08
CA VAL A 226 -6.19 -2.98 -13.22
C VAL A 226 -7.56 -3.59 -13.54
N ALA A 227 -8.21 -4.18 -12.53
CA ALA A 227 -9.54 -4.73 -12.67
C ALA A 227 -10.57 -3.62 -12.39
N ILE A 228 -11.00 -2.93 -13.45
CA ILE A 228 -12.02 -1.89 -13.38
C ILE A 228 -13.40 -2.55 -13.51
N PRO A 229 -14.35 -2.30 -12.59
CA PRO A 229 -15.69 -2.88 -12.61
C PRO A 229 -16.63 -2.25 -13.65
#